data_AF-A0A9D2PTA2-F1
#
_entry.id   AF-A0A9D2PTA2-F1
#
_cell.length_a   1.000
_cell.length_b   1.000
_cell.length_c   1.000
_cell.angle_alpha   90.00
_cell.angle_beta   90.00
_cell.angle_gamma   90.00
#
_symmetry.space_group_name_H-M   'P 1'
#
loop_
_entity.id
_entity.type
_entity.pdbx_description
1 polymer ?
#
loop_
_entity_poly.entity_id
_entity_poly.type
_entity_poly.pdbx_seq_one_letter_code
_entity_poly.pdbx_strand_id
1 'polypeptide(L)'
;MIPDRVIVTIQSADGKFHGDYELPANVPVKMFKEQLISGLALLAPQAFEPCRRLGAGLFVKEQGRLERIPDEDTLAAHGVWDGSFVSVLRLEH
;
A
#
# COMPACT_ATOMS: atom_id res chain seq x y z
N MET A 1 -22.42 -2.44 -2.02
CA MET A 1 -21.83 -1.61 -3.09
C MET A 1 -20.36 -1.49 -2.76
N ILE A 2 -19.46 -1.91 -3.65
CA ILE A 2 -18.01 -1.75 -3.44
C ILE A 2 -17.66 -0.33 -3.90
N PRO A 3 -17.04 0.51 -3.06
CA PRO A 3 -16.72 1.88 -3.45
C PRO A 3 -15.65 1.87 -4.55
N ASP A 4 -15.64 2.90 -5.40
CA ASP A 4 -14.63 3.04 -6.47
C ASP A 4 -13.25 3.36 -5.89
N ARG A 5 -13.24 4.14 -4.79
CA ARG A 5 -12.06 4.55 -4.03
C ARG A 5 -12.26 4.33 -2.54
N VAL A 6 -11.17 4.12 -1.83
CA VAL A 6 -11.13 3.94 -0.37
C VAL A 6 -10.04 4.83 0.22
N ILE A 7 -10.29 5.39 1.40
CA ILE A 7 -9.31 6.14 2.17
C ILE A 7 -8.59 5.15 3.10
N VAL A 8 -7.31 4.90 2.87
CA VAL A 8 -6.50 3.96 3.67
C VAL A 8 -5.40 4.70 4.41
N THR A 9 -5.00 4.19 5.56
CA THR A 9 -3.82 4.68 6.26
C THR A 9 -2.60 3.90 5.77
N ILE A 10 -1.71 4.58 5.05
CA ILE A 10 -0.44 4.03 4.60
C ILE A 10 0.56 4.06 5.77
N GLN A 11 1.22 2.94 6.02
CA GLN A 11 2.28 2.84 7.02
C GLN A 11 3.61 2.36 6.47
N SER A 12 4.71 2.92 6.98
CA SER A 12 6.07 2.42 6.69
C SER A 12 6.37 1.13 7.46
N ALA A 13 7.38 0.40 7.01
CA ALA A 13 7.85 -0.83 7.66
C ALA A 13 8.18 -0.67 9.15
N ASP A 14 8.68 0.51 9.55
CA ASP A 14 9.05 0.81 10.92
C ASP A 14 7.94 1.51 11.72
N GLY A 15 6.75 1.69 11.12
CA GLY A 15 5.59 2.30 11.77
C GLY A 15 5.76 3.78 12.13
N LYS A 16 6.82 4.45 11.65
CA LYS A 16 7.07 5.87 11.95
C LYS A 16 6.35 6.83 11.02
N PHE A 17 6.06 6.39 9.79
CA PHE A 17 5.23 7.15 8.88
C PHE A 17 3.82 6.57 8.86
N HIS A 18 2.81 7.40 9.13
CA HIS A 18 1.40 7.12 8.89
C HIS A 18 0.77 8.30 8.14
N GLY A 19 -0.01 8.03 7.11
CA GLY A 19 -0.76 9.06 6.39
C GLY A 19 -1.95 8.47 5.68
N ASP A 20 -3.05 9.23 5.61
CA ASP A 20 -4.26 8.80 4.92
C ASP A 20 -4.21 9.14 3.44
N TYR A 21 -4.54 8.16 2.59
CA TYR A 21 -4.50 8.29 1.13
C TYR A 21 -5.76 7.69 0.52
N GLU A 22 -6.34 8.41 -0.44
CA GLU A 22 -7.41 7.89 -1.27
C GLU A 22 -6.81 7.03 -2.41
N LEU A 23 -7.17 5.75 -2.45
CA LEU A 23 -6.69 4.78 -3.42
C LEU A 23 -7.84 4.12 -4.18
N PRO A 24 -7.64 3.70 -5.44
CA PRO A 24 -8.65 2.97 -6.19
C PRO A 24 -8.84 1.56 -5.61
N ALA A 25 -10.08 1.22 -5.26
CA ALA A 25 -10.38 -0.05 -4.59
C ALA A 25 -10.47 -1.23 -5.56
N ASN A 26 -10.93 -0.97 -6.80
CA ASN A 26 -11.25 -1.99 -7.81
C ASN A 26 -10.27 -2.03 -8.99
N VAL A 27 -9.14 -1.33 -8.89
CA VAL A 27 -8.10 -1.31 -9.92
C VAL A 27 -6.95 -2.22 -9.49
N PRO A 28 -6.36 -3.01 -10.40
CA PRO A 28 -5.19 -3.82 -10.08
C PRO A 28 -4.04 -2.98 -9.50
N VAL A 29 -3.41 -3.48 -8.44
CA VAL A 29 -2.34 -2.78 -7.69
C VAL A 29 -1.22 -2.30 -8.61
N LYS A 30 -0.82 -3.08 -9.62
CA LYS A 30 0.22 -2.71 -10.59
C LYS A 30 -0.03 -1.38 -11.30
N MET A 31 -1.30 -0.96 -11.44
CA MET A 31 -1.67 0.24 -12.18
C MET A 31 -1.32 1.53 -11.43
N PHE A 32 -1.20 1.48 -10.10
CA PHE A 32 -1.00 2.68 -9.28
C PHE A 32 0.15 2.56 -8.27
N LYS A 33 0.59 1.34 -7.93
CA LYS A 33 1.59 1.08 -6.88
C LYS A 33 2.88 1.89 -7.04
N GLU A 34 3.46 1.90 -8.24
CA GLU A 34 4.73 2.60 -8.49
C GLU A 34 4.61 4.12 -8.32
N GLN A 35 3.48 4.68 -8.74
CA GLN A 35 3.19 6.10 -8.58
C GLN A 35 2.97 6.46 -7.10
N LEU A 36 2.26 5.60 -6.36
CA LEU A 36 2.07 5.74 -4.91
C LEU A 36 3.42 5.72 -4.18
N ILE A 37 4.25 4.71 -4.42
CA ILE A 37 5.57 4.58 -3.79
C ILE A 37 6.46 5.78 -4.13
N SER A 38 6.44 6.23 -5.40
CA SER A 38 7.20 7.40 -5.81
C SER A 38 6.76 8.68 -5.10
N GLY A 39 5.44 8.88 -4.93
CA GLY A 39 4.89 10.00 -4.17
C GLY A 39 5.27 9.93 -2.68
N LEU A 40 5.16 8.75 -2.07
CA LEU A 40 5.56 8.50 -0.69
C LEU A 40 7.06 8.75 -0.48
N ALA A 41 7.91 8.38 -1.43
CA ALA A 41 9.35 8.61 -1.36
C ALA A 41 9.74 10.08 -1.50
N LEU A 42 8.93 10.91 -2.16
CA LEU A 42 9.11 12.36 -2.17
C LEU A 42 8.73 12.99 -0.82
N LEU A 43 7.66 12.49 -0.18
CA LEU A 43 7.15 13.02 1.09
C LEU A 43 7.97 12.56 2.30
N ALA A 44 8.34 11.28 2.34
CA ALA A 44 9.08 10.65 3.42
C ALA A 44 10.21 9.76 2.85
N PRO A 45 11.27 10.39 2.29
CA PRO A 45 12.34 9.67 1.59
C PRO A 45 13.01 8.62 2.46
N GLN A 46 13.27 8.94 3.73
CA GLN A 46 13.87 8.00 4.68
C GLN A 46 13.06 6.71 4.90
N ALA A 47 11.74 6.74 4.70
CA ALA A 47 10.87 5.58 4.85
C ALA A 47 10.68 4.79 3.54
N PHE A 48 10.60 5.48 2.40
CA PHE A 48 10.16 4.86 1.14
C PHE A 48 11.18 4.91 -0.02
N GLU A 49 12.29 5.64 0.08
CA GLU A 49 13.38 5.56 -0.92
C GLU A 49 13.91 4.14 -1.15
N PRO A 50 14.08 3.29 -0.11
CA PRO A 50 14.48 1.90 -0.32
C PRO A 50 13.42 1.10 -1.09
N CYS A 51 12.14 1.35 -0.80
CA CYS A 51 11.00 0.72 -1.48
C CYS A 51 10.95 1.11 -2.97
N ARG A 52 11.19 2.38 -3.28
CA ARG A 52 11.26 2.89 -4.65
C ARG A 52 12.43 2.29 -5.45
N ARG A 53 13.60 2.16 -4.83
CA ARG A 53 14.82 1.69 -5.51
C ARG A 53 14.89 0.18 -5.72
N LEU A 54 14.36 -0.60 -4.77
CA LEU A 54 14.53 -2.06 -4.74
C LEU A 54 13.25 -2.82 -5.09
N GLY A 55 12.15 -2.11 -5.33
CA GLY A 55 10.83 -2.70 -5.52
C GLY A 55 10.13 -2.95 -4.19
N ALA A 56 8.82 -2.70 -4.19
CA ALA A 56 7.97 -2.88 -3.01
C ALA A 56 6.61 -3.48 -3.37
N GLY A 57 5.96 -3.99 -2.33
CA GLY A 57 4.59 -4.50 -2.36
C GLY A 57 3.71 -3.71 -1.40
N LEU A 58 2.40 -3.80 -1.63
CA LEU A 58 1.39 -3.38 -0.67
C LEU A 58 1.00 -4.60 0.17
N PHE A 59 0.90 -4.39 1.47
CA PHE A 59 0.59 -5.45 2.43
C PHE A 59 -0.53 -5.01 3.35
N VAL A 60 -1.39 -5.95 3.72
CA VAL A 60 -2.50 -5.74 4.65
C VAL A 60 -2.41 -6.74 5.78
N LYS A 61 -2.92 -6.36 6.95
CA LYS A 61 -2.96 -7.26 8.10
C LYS A 61 -4.28 -8.02 8.11
N GLU A 62 -4.27 -9.27 7.68
CA GLU A 62 -5.41 -10.16 7.72
C GLU A 62 -5.20 -11.23 8.80
N GLN A 63 -6.17 -11.37 9.72
CA GLN A 63 -6.14 -12.37 10.81
C GLN A 63 -4.85 -12.36 11.65
N GLY A 64 -4.23 -11.19 11.83
CA GLY A 64 -2.99 -11.04 12.59
C GLY A 64 -1.70 -11.29 11.80
N ARG A 65 -1.81 -11.73 10.54
CA ARG A 65 -0.69 -11.95 9.62
C ARG A 65 -0.61 -10.83 8.60
N LEU A 66 0.61 -10.53 8.17
CA LEU A 66 0.83 -9.53 7.13
C LEU A 66 0.86 -10.25 5.77
N GLU A 67 -0.14 -9.98 4.94
CA GLU A 67 -0.33 -10.63 3.65
C GLU A 67 -0.07 -9.61 2.53
N ARG A 68 0.64 -10.04 1.48
CA ARG A 68 0.92 -9.19 0.32
C ARG A 68 -0.30 -9.18 -0.59
N ILE A 69 -0.71 -8.00 -1.05
CA ILE A 69 -1.66 -7.87 -2.16
C ILE A 69 -0.90 -8.13 -3.48
N PRO A 70 -1.25 -9.17 -4.25
CA PRO A 70 -0.65 -9.42 -5.55
C PRO A 70 -0.83 -8.24 -6.49
N ASP A 71 0.14 -8.02 -7.37
CA ASP A 71 0.13 -6.86 -8.28
C ASP A 71 -1.05 -6.90 -9.28
N GLU A 72 -1.56 -8.10 -9.59
CA GLU A 72 -2.73 -8.31 -10.45
C GLU A 72 -4.08 -8.16 -9.73
N ASP A 73 -4.08 -8.17 -8.40
CA ASP A 73 -5.29 -8.10 -7.58
C ASP A 73 -5.65 -6.66 -7.20
N THR A 74 -6.84 -6.50 -6.61
CA THR A 74 -7.38 -5.21 -6.18
C THR A 74 -7.41 -5.10 -4.65
N LEU A 75 -7.47 -3.86 -4.14
CA LEU A 75 -7.59 -3.63 -2.70
C LEU A 75 -8.89 -4.23 -2.14
N ALA A 76 -10.00 -4.09 -2.87
CA ALA A 76 -11.29 -4.62 -2.45
C ALA A 76 -11.32 -6.15 -2.35
N ALA A 77 -10.60 -6.86 -3.24
CA ALA A 77 -10.48 -8.32 -3.19
C ALA A 77 -9.76 -8.82 -1.94
N HIS A 78 -8.93 -7.97 -1.33
CA HIS A 78 -8.17 -8.23 -0.10
C HIS A 78 -8.80 -7.55 1.13
N GLY A 79 -10.10 -7.25 1.07
CA GLY A 79 -10.86 -6.73 2.22
C GLY A 79 -10.41 -5.36 2.70
N VAL A 80 -9.80 -4.56 1.83
CA VAL A 80 -9.38 -3.18 2.16
C VAL A 80 -10.57 -2.24 2.00
N TRP A 81 -10.89 -1.54 3.08
CA TRP A 81 -11.97 -0.56 3.19
C TRP A 81 -11.45 0.77 3.76
N ASP A 82 -12.32 1.77 3.86
CA ASP A 82 -11.99 3.03 4.53
C ASP A 82 -11.45 2.81 5.96
N GLY A 83 -10.35 3.48 6.29
CA GLY A 83 -9.62 3.35 7.56
C GLY A 83 -8.74 2.10 7.67
N SER A 84 -8.63 1.30 6.62
CA SER A 84 -7.74 0.12 6.62
C SER A 84 -6.28 0.54 6.61
N PHE A 85 -5.43 -0.23 7.30
CA PHE A 85 -3.98 -0.03 7.30
C PHE A 85 -3.34 -0.82 6.15
N VAL A 86 -2.57 -0.11 5.32
CA VAL A 86 -1.80 -0.70 4.22
C VAL A 86 -0.33 -0.40 4.45
N SER A 87 0.48 -1.44 4.64
CA SER A 87 1.93 -1.32 4.76
C SER A 87 2.57 -1.31 3.39
N VAL A 88 3.52 -0.41 3.17
CA VAL A 88 4.40 -0.45 2.00
C VAL A 88 5.74 -1.03 2.44
N LEU A 89 6.04 -2.24 1.99
CA LEU A 89 7.28 -2.94 2.34
C LEU A 89 8.07 -3.29 1.09
N ARG A 90 9.40 -3.24 1.23
CA ARG A 90 10.33 -3.75 0.23
C ARG A 90 10.11 -5.25 0.00
N LEU A 91 10.19 -5.69 -1.24
CA LEU A 91 10.22 -7.12 -1.58
C LEU A 91 11.64 -7.65 -1.34
N GLU A 92 11.78 -8.66 -0.48
CA GLU A 92 13.06 -9.38 -0.37
C GLU A 92 13.22 -10.28 -1.61
N HIS A 93 14.44 -10.32 -2.14
CA HIS A 93 14.81 -11.06 -3.33
C HIS A 93 15.46 -12.39 -2.95
#